data_AF-A0A7C5C8B5-F1
#
_entry.id   AF-A0A7C5C8B5-F1
#
_cell.length_a   1.000
_cell.length_b   1.000
_cell.length_c   1.000
_cell.angle_alpha   90.00
_cell.angle_beta   90.00
_cell.angle_gamma   90.00
#
_symmetry.space_group_name_H-M   'P 1'
#
loop_
_entity.id
_entity.type
_entity.pdbx_description
1 polymer ?
#
loop_
_entity_poly.entity_id
_entity_poly.type
_entity_poly.pdbx_seq_one_letter_code
_entity_poly.pdbx_strand_id
1 'polypeptide(L)'
;MNEFSSIPLLDGSALAEGRNLRALARDFADAYGNVGFAYLVNHGVDDALVQDVFAANRSFHAQPLAAKMRVALDQNHRGYIPLNTSTDVNSRLATVTKPNQSESFMMMREDATTDDKVYLSGPNQWPDLPGFRATLTAYHDQLAQLGHRLLQVALLAMGAADMAGMAA
;
A
#
# COMPACT_ATOMS: atom_id res chain seq x y z
N MET A 1 7.58 22.56 6.08
CA MET A 1 8.44 21.74 5.20
C MET A 1 9.65 22.58 4.86
N ASN A 2 10.84 22.04 5.12
CA ASN A 2 12.08 22.71 4.74
C ASN A 2 12.29 22.57 3.22
N GLU A 3 12.99 23.51 2.59
CA GLU A 3 13.40 23.31 1.20
C GLU A 3 14.40 22.16 1.10
N PHE A 4 14.20 21.27 0.13
CA PHE A 4 15.10 20.14 -0.16
C PHE A 4 15.33 20.03 -1.67
N SER A 5 16.53 19.64 -2.06
CA SER A 5 16.94 19.50 -3.48
C SER A 5 16.93 18.05 -3.98
N SER A 6 16.72 17.08 -3.09
CA SER A 6 16.62 15.66 -3.41
C SER A 6 15.69 14.95 -2.43
N ILE A 7 15.05 13.87 -2.90
CA ILE A 7 14.21 13.02 -2.05
C ILE A 7 15.14 12.14 -1.21
N PRO A 8 15.00 12.12 0.14
CA PRO A 8 15.80 11.27 1.00
C PRO A 8 15.71 9.79 0.60
N LEU A 9 16.80 9.07 0.74
CA LEU A 9 16.89 7.64 0.47
C LEU A 9 17.22 6.91 1.78
N LEU A 10 16.35 5.99 2.18
CA LEU A 10 16.50 5.13 3.34
C LEU A 10 17.02 3.77 2.89
N ASP A 11 18.12 3.30 3.48
CA ASP A 11 18.64 1.95 3.24
C ASP A 11 17.96 0.93 4.17
N GLY A 12 17.02 0.17 3.60
CA GLY A 12 16.29 -0.88 4.27
C GLY A 12 17.08 -2.17 4.51
N SER A 13 18.37 -2.23 4.16
CA SER A 13 19.19 -3.44 4.36
C SER A 13 19.27 -3.88 5.84
N ALA A 14 19.02 -2.97 6.78
CA ALA A 14 18.93 -3.25 8.22
C ALA A 14 17.57 -3.84 8.66
N LEU A 15 16.55 -3.88 7.79
CA LEU A 15 15.24 -4.48 8.10
C LEU A 15 15.27 -6.01 8.09
N ALA A 16 16.36 -6.62 7.60
CA ALA A 16 16.62 -8.04 7.77
C ALA A 16 16.82 -8.38 9.26
N GLU A 17 16.36 -9.56 9.67
CA GLU A 17 16.30 -9.97 11.08
C GLU A 17 17.65 -9.83 11.81
N GLY A 18 17.59 -9.39 13.07
CA GLY A 18 18.75 -9.34 13.99
C GLY A 18 19.71 -8.17 13.78
N ARG A 19 19.39 -7.21 12.92
CA ARG A 19 20.25 -6.05 12.59
C ARG A 19 19.95 -4.84 13.49
N ASN A 20 20.95 -3.96 13.64
CA ASN A 20 20.81 -2.72 14.40
C ASN A 20 20.05 -1.65 13.59
N LEU A 21 18.83 -1.34 14.01
CA LEU A 21 17.95 -0.37 13.34
C LEU A 21 18.27 1.11 13.69
N ARG A 22 19.20 1.41 14.60
CA ARG A 22 19.41 2.79 15.09
C ARG A 22 19.81 3.79 14.01
N ALA A 23 20.61 3.37 13.03
CA ALA A 23 21.01 4.25 11.93
C ALA A 23 19.81 4.56 11.04
N LEU A 24 19.12 3.52 10.58
CA LEU A 24 17.89 3.64 9.79
C LEU A 24 16.82 4.47 10.53
N ALA A 25 16.67 4.32 11.84
CA ALA A 25 15.73 5.12 12.64
C ALA A 25 16.08 6.62 12.70
N ARG A 26 17.37 6.97 12.75
CA ARG A 26 17.80 8.38 12.64
C ARG A 26 17.49 8.94 11.26
N ASP A 27 17.87 8.22 10.21
CA ASP A 27 17.62 8.65 8.83
C ASP A 27 16.12 8.77 8.54
N PHE A 28 15.31 7.85 9.11
CA PHE A 28 13.85 7.91 9.07
C PHE A 28 13.31 9.15 9.77
N ALA A 29 13.77 9.45 11.00
CA ALA A 29 13.36 10.65 11.73
C ALA A 29 13.68 11.93 10.94
N ASP A 30 14.88 12.00 10.37
CA ASP A 30 15.33 13.15 9.59
C ASP A 30 14.51 13.32 8.31
N ALA A 31 14.27 12.23 7.57
CA ALA A 31 13.49 12.28 6.33
C ALA A 31 12.03 12.68 6.58
N TYR A 32 11.33 12.00 7.49
CA TYR A 32 9.92 12.29 7.76
C TYR A 32 9.71 13.58 8.54
N GLY A 33 10.67 13.99 9.39
CA GLY A 33 10.62 15.25 10.14
C GLY A 33 10.85 16.50 9.28
N ASN A 34 11.75 16.42 8.30
CA ASN A 34 12.13 17.58 7.48
C ASN A 34 11.41 17.64 6.13
N VAL A 35 11.20 16.49 5.48
CA VAL A 35 10.67 16.36 4.12
C VAL A 35 9.25 15.79 4.11
N GLY A 36 8.97 14.80 4.96
CA GLY A 36 7.65 14.15 5.10
C GLY A 36 7.48 12.87 4.27
N PHE A 37 8.46 12.50 3.45
CA PHE A 37 8.51 11.25 2.68
C PHE A 37 9.95 10.90 2.26
N ALA A 38 10.18 9.65 1.84
CA ALA A 38 11.48 9.16 1.38
C ALA A 38 11.31 8.02 0.37
N TYR A 39 12.37 7.74 -0.40
CA TYR A 39 12.53 6.45 -1.08
C TYR A 39 13.12 5.43 -0.11
N LEU A 40 12.65 4.19 -0.18
CA LEU A 40 13.20 3.06 0.56
C LEU A 40 13.82 2.09 -0.45
N VAL A 41 15.08 1.71 -0.23
CA VAL A 41 15.78 0.72 -1.07
C VAL A 41 16.20 -0.48 -0.21
N ASN A 42 16.59 -1.59 -0.85
CA ASN A 42 17.05 -2.81 -0.16
C ASN A 42 16.06 -3.33 0.91
N HIS A 43 14.76 -3.10 0.73
CA HIS A 43 13.71 -3.47 1.69
C HIS A 43 13.35 -4.96 1.67
N GLY A 44 13.81 -5.71 0.67
CA GLY A 44 13.64 -7.16 0.57
C GLY A 44 12.27 -7.62 0.07
N VAL A 45 11.49 -6.74 -0.57
CA VAL A 45 10.33 -7.18 -1.37
C VAL A 45 10.86 -7.66 -2.70
N ASP A 46 10.35 -8.80 -3.18
CA ASP A 46 10.83 -9.43 -4.40
C ASP A 46 10.48 -8.61 -5.65
N ASP A 47 11.50 -8.18 -6.39
CA ASP A 47 11.33 -7.44 -7.64
C ASP A 47 10.53 -8.23 -8.69
N ALA A 48 10.67 -9.56 -8.74
CA ALA A 48 9.89 -10.40 -9.65
C ALA A 48 8.40 -10.34 -9.30
N LEU A 49 8.06 -10.40 -8.01
CA LEU A 49 6.67 -10.27 -7.55
C LEU A 49 6.09 -8.89 -7.86
N VAL A 50 6.89 -7.82 -7.76
CA VAL A 50 6.48 -6.48 -8.19
C VAL A 50 6.13 -6.47 -9.69
N GLN A 51 6.97 -7.08 -10.53
CA GLN A 51 6.67 -7.20 -11.96
C GLN A 51 5.41 -8.02 -12.25
N ASP A 52 5.19 -9.10 -11.49
CA ASP A 52 3.99 -9.94 -11.60
C ASP A 52 2.72 -9.17 -11.24
N VAL A 53 2.74 -8.33 -10.21
CA VAL A 53 1.60 -7.46 -9.86
C VAL A 53 1.31 -6.45 -10.98
N PHE A 54 2.35 -5.84 -11.56
CA PHE A 54 2.16 -4.96 -12.72
C PHE A 54 1.60 -5.71 -13.94
N ALA A 55 2.03 -6.96 -14.16
CA ALA A 55 1.48 -7.80 -15.22
C ALA A 55 0.01 -8.17 -14.95
N ALA A 56 -0.32 -8.56 -13.71
CA ALA A 56 -1.70 -8.84 -13.29
C ALA A 56 -2.60 -7.62 -13.47
N ASN A 57 -2.13 -6.42 -13.08
CA ASN A 57 -2.83 -5.16 -13.29
C ASN A 57 -3.11 -4.89 -14.78
N ARG A 58 -2.10 -5.03 -15.65
CA ARG A 58 -2.27 -4.88 -17.10
C ARG A 58 -3.30 -5.87 -17.66
N SER A 59 -3.20 -7.14 -17.27
CA SER A 59 -4.13 -8.20 -17.69
C SER A 59 -5.56 -7.91 -17.25
N PHE A 60 -5.77 -7.44 -16.02
CA PHE A 60 -7.09 -7.06 -15.54
C PHE A 60 -7.70 -5.90 -16.33
N HIS A 61 -6.94 -4.81 -16.54
CA HIS A 61 -7.45 -3.63 -17.25
C HIS A 61 -7.60 -3.85 -18.77
N ALA A 62 -6.92 -4.84 -19.35
CA ALA A 62 -7.10 -5.25 -20.75
C ALA A 62 -8.42 -6.00 -21.02
N GLN A 63 -9.12 -6.46 -19.98
CA GLN A 63 -10.41 -7.12 -20.15
C GLN A 63 -11.50 -6.15 -20.64
N PRO A 64 -12.53 -6.66 -21.35
CA PRO A 64 -13.72 -5.87 -21.67
C PRO A 64 -14.37 -5.28 -20.43
N LEU A 65 -14.93 -4.07 -20.54
CA LEU A 65 -15.58 -3.38 -19.42
C LEU A 65 -16.60 -4.28 -18.70
N ALA A 66 -17.41 -5.04 -19.43
CA ALA A 66 -18.40 -5.95 -18.85
C ALA A 66 -17.77 -6.98 -17.90
N ALA A 67 -16.57 -7.50 -18.22
CA ALA A 67 -15.85 -8.43 -17.35
C ALA A 67 -15.32 -7.74 -16.09
N LYS A 68 -14.74 -6.53 -16.21
CA LYS A 68 -14.30 -5.73 -15.05
C LYS A 68 -15.46 -5.35 -14.13
N MET A 69 -16.62 -5.02 -14.70
CA MET A 69 -17.83 -4.67 -13.95
C MET A 69 -18.46 -5.85 -13.18
N ARG A 70 -18.09 -7.11 -13.47
CA ARG A 70 -18.54 -8.27 -12.66
C ARG A 70 -18.00 -8.22 -11.23
N VAL A 71 -16.93 -7.48 -11.00
CA VAL A 71 -16.34 -7.24 -9.68
C VAL A 71 -16.42 -5.75 -9.32
N ALA A 72 -17.46 -5.03 -9.76
CA ALA A 72 -17.63 -3.60 -9.48
C ALA A 72 -17.55 -3.29 -7.97
N LEU A 73 -16.99 -2.13 -7.62
CA LEU A 73 -16.81 -1.69 -6.24
C LEU A 73 -18.09 -1.89 -5.42
N ASP A 74 -17.98 -2.59 -4.30
CA ASP A 74 -19.10 -2.82 -3.39
C ASP A 74 -19.16 -1.81 -2.25
N GLN A 75 -20.24 -1.91 -1.45
CA GLN A 75 -20.50 -1.05 -0.29
C GLN A 75 -19.40 -1.06 0.77
N ASN A 76 -18.58 -2.10 0.80
CA ASN A 76 -17.53 -2.23 1.79
C ASN A 76 -16.20 -1.62 1.25
N HIS A 77 -16.12 -1.11 0.01
CA HIS A 77 -14.90 -0.60 -0.68
C HIS A 77 -13.91 -1.61 -1.34
N ARG A 78 -14.38 -2.72 -1.94
CA ARG A 78 -13.49 -3.67 -2.66
C ARG A 78 -14.02 -3.93 -4.07
N GLY A 79 -13.14 -4.23 -5.01
CA GLY A 79 -13.47 -4.43 -6.42
C GLY A 79 -13.10 -3.25 -7.33
N TYR A 80 -13.71 -3.20 -8.51
CA TYR A 80 -13.36 -2.34 -9.62
C TYR A 80 -14.04 -0.96 -9.54
N ILE A 81 -13.23 0.09 -9.64
CA ILE A 81 -13.66 1.48 -9.78
C ILE A 81 -13.52 1.87 -11.26
N PRO A 82 -14.63 2.13 -11.97
CA PRO A 82 -14.59 2.60 -13.36
C PRO A 82 -13.97 3.99 -13.51
N LEU A 83 -13.57 4.32 -14.73
CA LEU A 83 -13.10 5.64 -15.09
C LEU A 83 -14.18 6.68 -14.77
N ASN A 84 -13.79 7.87 -14.34
CA ASN A 84 -14.68 9.00 -14.06
C ASN A 84 -15.68 8.77 -12.91
N THR A 85 -15.42 7.84 -11.99
CA THR A 85 -16.37 7.52 -10.90
C THR A 85 -16.36 8.55 -9.77
N SER A 86 -15.18 9.07 -9.38
CA SER A 86 -15.04 9.96 -8.22
C SER A 86 -14.50 11.33 -8.61
N THR A 87 -15.00 12.40 -7.97
CA THR A 87 -14.46 13.76 -8.09
C THR A 87 -14.04 14.24 -6.70
N ASP A 88 -12.74 14.32 -6.42
CA ASP A 88 -12.22 14.76 -5.13
C ASP A 88 -12.15 16.29 -5.05
N VAL A 89 -13.15 16.90 -4.40
CA VAL A 89 -13.24 18.36 -4.23
C VAL A 89 -12.60 18.87 -2.93
N ASN A 90 -11.72 18.07 -2.33
CA ASN A 90 -11.14 18.33 -1.00
C ASN A 90 -9.93 19.28 -1.02
N SER A 91 -9.45 19.67 -2.21
CA SER A 91 -8.29 20.56 -2.34
C SER A 91 -8.69 22.02 -2.17
N ARG A 92 -7.97 22.74 -1.30
CA ARG A 92 -8.03 24.23 -1.24
C ARG A 92 -7.09 24.90 -2.25
N LEU A 93 -6.24 24.11 -2.91
CA LEU A 93 -5.21 24.61 -3.83
C LEU A 93 -5.65 24.59 -5.29
N ALA A 94 -6.69 23.82 -5.62
CA ALA A 94 -7.19 23.68 -6.98
C ALA A 94 -8.71 23.58 -6.97
N THR A 95 -9.36 24.28 -7.89
CA THR A 95 -10.78 24.08 -8.18
C THR A 95 -10.94 22.81 -9.01
N VAL A 96 -11.31 21.70 -8.35
CA VAL A 96 -11.50 20.42 -9.01
C VAL A 96 -12.88 20.37 -9.66
N THR A 97 -12.90 20.30 -10.99
CA THR A 97 -14.13 20.29 -11.81
C THR A 97 -14.29 19.03 -12.66
N LYS A 98 -13.29 18.16 -12.68
CA LYS A 98 -13.26 16.94 -13.49
C LYS A 98 -13.11 15.72 -12.59
N PRO A 99 -13.79 14.60 -12.90
CA PRO A 99 -13.62 13.38 -12.17
C PRO A 99 -12.24 12.76 -12.45
N ASN A 100 -11.82 11.87 -11.55
CA ASN A 100 -10.56 11.16 -11.60
C ASN A 100 -10.47 10.36 -12.90
N GLN A 101 -9.43 10.66 -13.69
CA GLN A 101 -9.12 9.99 -14.96
C GLN A 101 -8.32 8.70 -14.71
N SER A 102 -8.80 7.89 -13.75
CA SER A 102 -8.20 6.60 -13.39
C SER A 102 -9.27 5.53 -13.26
N GLU A 103 -8.91 4.33 -13.66
CA GLU A 103 -9.61 3.10 -13.25
C GLU A 103 -8.76 2.41 -12.18
N SER A 104 -9.39 1.72 -11.23
CA SER A 104 -8.67 1.02 -10.16
C SER A 104 -9.31 -0.32 -9.82
N PHE A 105 -8.51 -1.26 -9.34
CA PHE A 105 -8.99 -2.43 -8.60
C PHE A 105 -8.59 -2.29 -7.14
N MET A 106 -9.58 -2.34 -6.24
CA MET A 106 -9.40 -2.19 -4.81
C MET A 106 -9.40 -3.56 -4.14
N MET A 107 -8.27 -3.90 -3.52
CA MET A 107 -8.14 -5.02 -2.59
C MET A 107 -8.04 -4.45 -1.17
N MET A 108 -8.89 -4.93 -0.27
CA MET A 108 -8.88 -4.62 1.15
C MET A 108 -8.33 -5.81 1.95
N ARG A 109 -8.29 -5.71 3.29
CA ARG A 109 -8.00 -6.86 4.16
C ARG A 109 -8.95 -8.01 3.81
N GLU A 110 -8.39 -9.19 3.58
CA GLU A 110 -9.19 -10.38 3.29
C GLU A 110 -9.80 -10.93 4.58
N ASP A 111 -11.12 -10.92 4.68
CA ASP A 111 -11.86 -11.61 5.73
C ASP A 111 -12.65 -12.78 5.11
N ALA A 112 -12.68 -13.95 5.76
CA ALA A 112 -13.43 -15.11 5.24
C ALA A 112 -14.94 -14.86 5.17
N THR A 113 -15.47 -14.06 6.09
CA THR A 113 -16.87 -13.67 6.21
C THR A 113 -16.95 -12.22 6.68
N THR A 114 -18.04 -11.54 6.35
CA THR A 114 -18.32 -10.19 6.87
C THR A 114 -18.54 -10.24 8.38
N ASP A 115 -17.89 -9.34 9.11
CA ASP A 115 -18.17 -9.02 10.52
C ASP A 115 -18.66 -7.57 10.65
N ASP A 116 -19.93 -7.39 11.02
CA ASP A 116 -20.56 -6.08 11.16
C ASP A 116 -19.92 -5.21 12.26
N LYS A 117 -19.13 -5.81 13.16
CA LYS A 117 -18.38 -5.07 14.19
C LYS A 117 -17.09 -4.46 13.66
N VAL A 118 -16.64 -4.87 12.47
CA VAL A 118 -15.39 -4.42 11.88
C VAL A 118 -15.69 -3.64 10.61
N TYR A 119 -15.38 -2.35 10.64
CA TYR A 119 -15.61 -1.44 9.52
C TYR A 119 -14.99 -1.98 8.23
N LEU A 120 -15.80 -2.03 7.16
CA LEU A 120 -15.43 -2.53 5.82
C LEU A 120 -15.00 -4.00 5.76
N SER A 121 -15.37 -4.82 6.74
CA SER A 121 -15.09 -6.27 6.75
C SER A 121 -15.79 -7.03 5.62
N GLY A 122 -15.18 -8.13 5.18
CA GLY A 122 -15.75 -9.09 4.23
C GLY A 122 -14.73 -9.58 3.19
N PRO A 123 -15.06 -10.64 2.45
CA PRO A 123 -14.16 -11.23 1.45
C PRO A 123 -13.93 -10.28 0.27
N ASN A 124 -12.72 -10.25 -0.30
CA ASN A 124 -12.48 -9.47 -1.52
C ASN A 124 -13.25 -10.02 -2.74
N GLN A 125 -13.42 -9.15 -3.74
CA GLN A 125 -13.99 -9.52 -5.04
C GLN A 125 -12.86 -9.90 -6.00
N TRP A 126 -12.85 -11.14 -6.47
CA TRP A 126 -11.78 -11.64 -7.34
C TRP A 126 -12.28 -11.83 -8.78
N PRO A 127 -11.60 -11.27 -9.80
CA PRO A 127 -11.93 -11.55 -11.19
C PRO A 127 -11.60 -13.00 -11.54
N ASP A 128 -12.26 -13.52 -12.58
CA ASP A 128 -11.96 -14.82 -13.16
C ASP A 128 -10.70 -14.73 -14.05
N LEU A 129 -9.57 -14.45 -13.42
CA LEU A 129 -8.25 -14.35 -14.04
C LEU A 129 -7.26 -15.30 -13.34
N PRO A 130 -6.70 -16.29 -14.05
CA PRO A 130 -5.74 -17.23 -13.47
C PRO A 130 -4.57 -16.50 -12.78
N GLY A 131 -4.26 -16.91 -11.55
CA GLY A 131 -3.14 -16.36 -10.77
C GLY A 131 -3.39 -14.98 -10.14
N PHE A 132 -4.41 -14.22 -10.56
CA PHE A 132 -4.61 -12.83 -10.13
C PHE A 132 -4.70 -12.70 -8.60
N ARG A 133 -5.57 -13.50 -7.96
CA ARG A 133 -5.69 -13.52 -6.50
C ARG A 133 -4.37 -13.88 -5.82
N ALA A 134 -3.72 -14.95 -6.27
CA ALA A 134 -2.50 -15.44 -5.65
C ALA A 134 -1.37 -14.40 -5.70
N THR A 135 -1.18 -13.75 -6.85
CA THR A 135 -0.16 -12.69 -7.03
C THR A 135 -0.43 -11.49 -6.12
N LEU A 136 -1.67 -10.99 -6.09
CA LEU A 136 -2.01 -9.82 -5.27
C LEU A 136 -1.91 -10.12 -3.77
N THR A 137 -2.36 -11.30 -3.33
CA THR A 137 -2.23 -11.74 -1.93
C THR A 137 -0.76 -11.88 -1.53
N ALA A 138 0.08 -12.52 -2.35
CA ALA A 138 1.50 -12.66 -2.05
C ALA A 138 2.19 -11.30 -1.90
N TYR A 139 1.87 -10.34 -2.77
CA TYR A 139 2.43 -8.99 -2.69
C TYR A 139 1.93 -8.22 -1.48
N HIS A 140 0.64 -8.30 -1.18
CA HIS A 140 0.05 -7.74 0.04
C HIS A 140 0.79 -8.25 1.29
N ASP A 141 1.02 -9.57 1.38
CA ASP A 141 1.63 -10.16 2.56
C ASP A 141 3.10 -9.73 2.75
N GLN A 142 3.86 -9.62 1.66
CA GLN A 142 5.23 -9.06 1.72
C GLN A 142 5.23 -7.59 2.14
N LEU A 143 4.32 -6.77 1.59
CA LEU A 143 4.20 -5.37 1.98
C LEU A 143 3.73 -5.20 3.43
N ALA A 144 2.83 -6.04 3.92
CA ALA A 144 2.38 -6.01 5.31
C ALA A 144 3.52 -6.33 6.28
N GLN A 145 4.34 -7.34 5.97
CA GLN A 145 5.55 -7.64 6.74
C GLN A 145 6.55 -6.48 6.73
N LEU A 146 6.79 -5.88 5.56
CA LEU A 146 7.63 -4.68 5.45
C LEU A 146 7.06 -3.52 6.29
N GLY A 147 5.75 -3.28 6.22
CA GLY A 147 5.05 -2.27 6.99
C GLY A 147 5.25 -2.44 8.50
N HIS A 148 5.12 -3.66 9.02
CA HIS A 148 5.39 -3.96 10.43
C HIS A 148 6.83 -3.63 10.83
N ARG A 149 7.83 -3.98 9.99
CA ARG A 149 9.24 -3.64 10.26
C ARG A 149 9.48 -2.13 10.23
N LEU A 150 8.85 -1.41 9.31
CA LEU A 150 8.94 0.05 9.24
C LEU A 150 8.27 0.74 10.44
N LEU A 151 7.18 0.17 10.98
CA LEU A 151 6.58 0.65 12.23
C LEU A 151 7.56 0.53 13.39
N GLN A 152 8.37 -0.54 13.44
CA GLN A 152 9.41 -0.68 14.47
C GLN A 152 10.47 0.42 14.35
N VAL A 153 10.89 0.73 13.12
CA VAL A 153 11.80 1.85 12.84
C VAL A 153 11.20 3.18 13.27
N ALA A 154 9.94 3.44 12.94
CA ALA A 154 9.25 4.68 13.30
C ALA A 154 9.16 4.86 14.83
N LEU A 155 8.87 3.80 15.58
CA LEU A 155 8.83 3.86 17.05
C LEU A 155 10.21 4.13 17.66
N LEU A 156 11.26 3.51 17.13
CA LEU A 156 12.65 3.82 17.52
C LEU A 156 13.03 5.27 17.19
N ALA A 157 12.61 5.75 16.02
CA ALA A 157 12.83 7.13 15.56
C ALA A 157 12.17 8.16 16.51
N MET A 158 11.01 7.81 17.08
CA MET A 158 10.30 8.63 18.07
C MET A 158 10.83 8.45 19.52
N GLY A 159 11.81 7.58 19.75
CA GLY A 159 12.35 7.32 21.09
C GLY A 159 11.42 6.51 22.00
N ALA A 160 10.52 5.69 21.43
CA ALA A 160 9.64 4.83 22.22
C ALA A 160 10.47 3.87 23.09
N ALA A 161 10.19 3.85 24.39
CA ALA A 161 10.93 3.06 25.37
C ALA A 161 10.44 1.61 25.48
N ASP A 162 9.22 1.34 25.03
CA ASP A 162 8.59 0.02 25.07
C ASP A 162 8.14 -0.40 23.67
N MET A 163 8.66 -1.54 23.23
CA MET A 163 8.34 -2.20 21.96
C MET A 163 7.54 -3.49 22.19
N ALA A 164 7.13 -3.77 23.45
CA ALA A 164 6.34 -4.93 23.81
C ALA A 164 4.94 -4.84 23.18
N GLY A 165 4.58 -5.83 22.38
CA GLY A 165 3.34 -5.86 21.59
C GLY A 165 3.56 -5.87 20.08
N MET A 166 4.80 -5.68 19.62
CA MET A 166 5.18 -5.72 18.19
C MET A 166 5.70 -7.08 17.71
N ALA A 167 5.56 -8.14 18.52
CA ALA A 167 5.89 -9.48 18.06
C ALA A 167 4.91 -9.87 16.95
N ALA A 168 5.48 -10.35 15.83
CA ALA A 168 4.83 -10.63 14.55
C ALA A 168 3.59 -11.52 14.66
#